data_AF-A0A935LUY7-F1
#
_entry.id   AF-A0A935LUY7-F1
#
_cell.length_a   1.000
_cell.length_b   1.000
_cell.length_c   1.000
_cell.angle_alpha   90.00
_cell.angle_beta   90.00
_cell.angle_gamma   90.00
#
_symmetry.space_group_name_H-M   'P 1'
#
loop_
_entity.id
_entity.type
_entity.pdbx_description
1 polymer ?
#
loop_
_entity_poly.entity_id
_entity_poly.type
_entity_poly.pdbx_seq_one_letter_code
_entity_poly.pdbx_strand_id
1 'polypeptide(L)'
;MAYESVDKLQKVLADEVFNHTRDPKKAAGRALGTLVEIITFYLLKTWGLNNQISIERGLEEYGNPDITHNVEYSLHPIIRNSCVTVNKSDKAITANTILKALEAVNFELKGLERKSNHLLSDGILRNACTIATSENSFLLASIKSENNDKLELYIYEQSKKPYAIFECKRVGVEECMSKGPQTIEKAKQGAYVARTASSLQKIRTEKGRTEWHYLQEQWQLCYQAVC
;
A
#
# COMPACT_ATOMS: atom_id res chain seq x y z
N MET A 1 -2.72 27.74 -3.93
CA MET A 1 -3.08 27.49 -5.35
C MET A 1 -3.63 26.09 -5.43
N ALA A 2 -4.90 25.92 -5.82
CA ALA A 2 -5.43 24.61 -6.14
C ALA A 2 -4.70 24.11 -7.40
N TYR A 3 -4.11 22.93 -7.35
CA TYR A 3 -3.34 22.39 -8.47
C TYR A 3 -4.27 22.05 -9.64
N GLU A 4 -4.38 22.95 -10.61
CA GLU A 4 -5.13 22.74 -11.87
C GLU A 4 -4.62 21.53 -12.68
N SER A 5 -3.47 20.96 -12.32
CA SER A 5 -2.78 19.92 -13.10
C SER A 5 -3.49 18.57 -13.09
N VAL A 6 -4.08 18.13 -11.97
CA VAL A 6 -4.66 16.78 -11.86
C VAL A 6 -6.01 16.69 -12.58
N ASP A 7 -6.88 17.69 -12.41
CA ASP A 7 -8.17 17.73 -13.12
C ASP A 7 -7.98 17.90 -14.64
N LYS A 8 -6.99 18.70 -15.07
CA LYS A 8 -6.62 18.82 -16.49
C LYS A 8 -6.08 17.50 -17.04
N LEU A 9 -5.20 16.83 -16.31
CA LEU A 9 -4.66 15.53 -16.70
C LEU A 9 -5.77 14.46 -16.77
N GLN A 10 -6.69 14.43 -15.80
CA GLN A 10 -7.85 13.54 -15.83
C GLN A 10 -8.72 13.80 -17.06
N LYS A 11 -8.93 15.08 -17.40
CA LYS A 11 -9.70 15.45 -18.59
C LYS A 11 -9.01 15.01 -19.89
N VAL A 12 -7.72 15.29 -20.04
CA VAL A 12 -6.93 14.84 -21.21
C VAL A 12 -6.99 13.32 -21.35
N LEU A 13 -6.78 12.57 -20.27
CA LEU A 13 -6.89 11.11 -20.29
C LEU A 13 -8.30 10.64 -20.64
N ALA A 14 -9.34 11.31 -20.14
CA ALA A 14 -10.72 10.98 -20.47
C ALA A 14 -11.03 11.21 -21.95
N ASP A 15 -10.55 12.32 -22.51
CA ASP A 15 -10.85 12.74 -23.89
C ASP A 15 -10.00 11.98 -24.93
N GLU A 16 -8.74 11.64 -24.60
CA GLU A 16 -7.79 11.06 -25.56
C GLU A 16 -7.59 9.55 -25.41
N VAL A 17 -7.57 9.02 -24.18
CA VAL A 17 -7.24 7.61 -23.91
C VAL A 17 -8.49 6.78 -23.60
N PHE A 18 -9.39 7.31 -22.76
CA PHE A 18 -10.54 6.57 -22.23
C PHE A 18 -11.86 6.93 -22.89
N ASN A 19 -11.86 7.70 -23.98
CA ASN A 19 -13.06 8.14 -24.70
C ASN A 19 -13.95 6.98 -25.19
N HIS A 20 -13.36 5.81 -25.42
CA HIS A 20 -14.03 4.59 -25.83
C HIS A 20 -14.80 3.90 -24.69
N THR A 21 -14.56 4.29 -23.43
CA THR A 21 -15.20 3.69 -22.26
C THR A 21 -16.56 4.32 -21.96
N ARG A 22 -17.44 3.60 -21.27
CA ARG A 22 -18.78 4.10 -20.89
C ARG A 22 -18.72 5.33 -19.97
N ASP A 23 -17.73 5.39 -19.09
CA ASP A 23 -17.52 6.50 -18.14
C ASP A 23 -16.06 7.00 -18.23
N PRO A 24 -15.67 7.75 -19.27
CA PRO A 24 -14.27 8.13 -19.53
C PRO A 24 -13.58 8.84 -18.36
N LYS A 25 -14.27 9.79 -17.72
CA LYS A 25 -13.75 10.52 -16.56
C LYS A 25 -13.47 9.60 -15.37
N LYS A 26 -14.32 8.59 -15.15
CA LYS A 26 -14.16 7.62 -14.07
C LYS A 26 -13.01 6.66 -14.36
N ALA A 27 -12.85 6.22 -15.61
CA ALA A 27 -11.73 5.39 -16.05
C ALA A 27 -10.39 6.15 -15.90
N ALA A 28 -10.33 7.40 -16.37
CA ALA A 28 -9.17 8.27 -16.19
C ALA A 28 -8.82 8.48 -14.70
N GLY A 29 -9.83 8.75 -13.86
CA GLY A 29 -9.62 8.91 -12.41
C GLY A 29 -9.12 7.64 -11.72
N ARG A 30 -9.54 6.45 -12.18
CA ARG A 30 -9.03 5.17 -11.68
C ARG A 30 -7.57 4.96 -12.08
N ALA A 31 -7.22 5.23 -13.34
CA ALA A 31 -5.84 5.12 -13.82
C ALA A 31 -4.88 6.05 -13.05
N LEU A 32 -5.30 7.30 -12.81
CA LEU A 32 -4.52 8.24 -11.99
C LEU A 32 -4.39 7.78 -10.53
N GLY A 33 -5.44 7.22 -9.94
CA GLY A 33 -5.38 6.64 -8.60
C GLY A 33 -4.33 5.53 -8.51
N THR A 34 -4.34 4.59 -9.47
CA THR A 34 -3.34 3.52 -9.56
C THR A 34 -1.92 4.06 -9.71
N LEU A 35 -1.73 5.14 -10.49
CA LEU A 35 -0.42 5.79 -10.59
C LEU A 35 0.05 6.36 -9.25
N VAL A 36 -0.84 7.03 -8.50
CA VAL A 36 -0.55 7.57 -7.17
C VAL A 36 -0.22 6.45 -6.18
N GLU A 37 -0.95 5.33 -6.22
CA GLU A 37 -0.67 4.13 -5.42
C GLU A 37 0.75 3.61 -5.69
N ILE A 38 1.10 3.40 -6.96
CA ILE A 38 2.43 2.93 -7.37
C ILE A 38 3.53 3.88 -6.90
N ILE A 39 3.38 5.19 -7.14
CA ILE A 39 4.35 6.21 -6.71
C ILE A 39 4.51 6.17 -5.18
N THR A 40 3.40 6.11 -4.44
CA THR A 40 3.41 6.05 -2.98
C THR A 40 4.15 4.83 -2.48
N PHE A 41 3.90 3.65 -3.06
CA PHE A 41 4.62 2.43 -2.70
C PHE A 41 6.14 2.57 -2.90
N TYR A 42 6.58 3.08 -4.05
CA TYR A 42 8.01 3.24 -4.32
C TYR A 42 8.67 4.35 -3.49
N LEU A 43 7.94 5.40 -3.11
CA LEU A 43 8.41 6.39 -2.15
C LEU A 43 8.64 5.76 -0.77
N LEU A 44 7.66 5.01 -0.25
CA LEU A 44 7.80 4.30 1.03
C LEU A 44 8.97 3.31 1.00
N LYS A 45 9.18 2.63 -0.13
CA LYS A 45 10.33 1.74 -0.33
C LYS A 45 11.65 2.50 -0.29
N THR A 46 11.73 3.66 -0.95
CA THR A 46 12.93 4.51 -0.99
C THR A 46 13.27 5.09 0.39
N TRP A 47 12.26 5.36 1.22
CA TRP A 47 12.44 5.77 2.61
C TRP A 47 12.87 4.63 3.55
N GLY A 48 13.09 3.42 3.03
CA GLY A 48 13.48 2.26 3.82
C GLY A 48 12.35 1.65 4.65
N LEU A 49 11.10 2.05 4.41
CA LEU A 49 9.93 1.62 5.18
C LEU A 49 9.28 0.35 4.63
N ASN A 50 9.83 -0.22 3.54
CA ASN A 50 9.30 -1.39 2.84
C ASN A 50 8.89 -2.55 3.77
N ASN A 51 9.70 -2.81 4.80
CA ASN A 51 9.51 -3.94 5.70
C ASN A 51 8.40 -3.71 6.74
N GLN A 52 7.91 -2.48 6.86
CA GLN A 52 6.84 -2.06 7.76
C GLN A 52 5.50 -1.88 7.01
N ILE A 53 5.50 -1.96 5.68
CA ILE A 53 4.30 -1.76 4.85
C ILE A 53 3.38 -2.97 4.98
N SER A 54 2.10 -2.68 5.20
CA SER A 54 0.96 -3.57 4.95
C SER A 54 0.05 -2.94 3.90
N ILE A 55 -0.32 -3.72 2.89
CA ILE A 55 -1.11 -3.28 1.72
C ILE A 55 -2.58 -3.65 1.91
N GLU A 56 -3.50 -2.76 1.52
CA GLU A 56 -4.97 -2.98 1.45
C GLU A 56 -5.57 -3.56 2.73
N ARG A 57 -5.18 -3.01 3.88
CA ARG A 57 -5.61 -3.53 5.17
C ARG A 57 -6.84 -2.80 5.70
N GLY A 58 -7.82 -3.56 6.15
CA GLY A 58 -8.94 -3.03 6.92
C GLY A 58 -8.45 -2.44 8.25
N LEU A 59 -8.75 -1.16 8.48
CA LEU A 59 -8.51 -0.47 9.73
C LEU A 59 -9.83 0.02 10.31
N GLU A 60 -9.93 -0.07 11.64
CA GLU A 60 -11.07 0.43 12.39
C GLU A 60 -11.22 1.94 12.23
N GLU A 61 -12.46 2.40 12.12
CA GLU A 61 -12.79 3.81 12.12
C GLU A 61 -12.55 4.41 13.50
N TYR A 62 -12.03 5.64 13.54
CA TYR A 62 -11.78 6.32 14.80
C TYR A 62 -13.09 6.54 15.57
N GLY A 63 -13.18 5.95 16.76
CA GLY A 63 -14.36 6.04 17.62
C GLY A 63 -15.46 5.02 17.32
N ASN A 64 -15.29 4.15 16.31
CA ASN A 64 -16.19 3.04 16.05
C ASN A 64 -15.46 1.80 15.50
N PRO A 65 -15.03 0.87 16.38
CA PRO A 65 -14.34 -0.36 16.00
C PRO A 65 -15.16 -1.32 15.12
N ASP A 66 -16.49 -1.19 15.11
CA ASP A 66 -17.36 -2.07 14.32
C ASP A 66 -17.34 -1.75 12.82
N ILE A 67 -16.79 -0.58 12.45
CA ILE A 67 -16.64 -0.15 11.07
C ILE A 67 -15.16 -0.25 10.69
N THR A 68 -14.87 -0.98 9.61
CA THR A 68 -13.52 -1.08 9.05
C THR A 68 -13.48 -0.57 7.62
N HIS A 69 -12.43 0.18 7.29
CA HIS A 69 -12.17 0.70 5.96
C HIS A 69 -10.82 0.19 5.47
N ASN A 70 -10.74 -0.24 4.22
CA ASN A 70 -9.45 -0.58 3.62
C ASN A 70 -8.69 0.70 3.31
N VAL A 71 -7.44 0.74 3.78
CA VAL A 71 -6.45 1.76 3.42
C VAL A 71 -5.41 1.15 2.49
N GLU A 72 -4.91 1.92 1.53
CA GLU A 72 -3.99 1.40 0.50
C GLU A 72 -2.67 0.95 1.13
N TYR A 73 -2.06 1.79 1.98
CA TYR A 73 -0.86 1.42 2.73
C TYR A 73 -0.96 1.82 4.19
N SER A 74 -0.44 0.96 5.06
CA SER A 74 -0.29 1.25 6.49
C SER A 74 1.08 0.78 6.96
N LEU A 75 1.70 1.55 7.87
CA LEU A 75 2.98 1.20 8.46
C LEU A 75 2.79 0.68 9.88
N HIS A 76 3.33 -0.51 10.13
CA HIS A 76 3.18 -1.23 11.38
C HIS A 76 4.54 -1.48 12.03
N PRO A 77 4.66 -1.35 13.36
CA PRO A 77 5.90 -1.69 14.07
C PRO A 77 6.27 -3.15 13.84
N ILE A 78 7.55 -3.42 13.58
CA ILE A 78 8.07 -4.79 13.49
C ILE A 78 8.36 -5.29 14.92
N ILE A 79 7.68 -6.36 15.33
CA ILE A 79 7.88 -7.02 16.62
C ILE A 79 9.12 -7.92 16.55
N ARG A 80 9.20 -8.74 15.50
CA ARG A 80 10.33 -9.62 15.21
C ARG A 80 10.40 -9.94 13.73
N ASN A 81 11.56 -10.42 13.30
CA ASN A 81 11.80 -10.82 11.92
C ASN A 81 12.54 -12.17 11.84
N SER A 82 12.43 -12.82 10.69
CA SER A 82 13.15 -14.04 10.35
C SER A 82 13.42 -14.08 8.84
N CYS A 83 14.32 -14.96 8.41
CA CYS A 83 14.61 -15.21 7.02
C CYS A 83 14.45 -16.71 6.75
N VAL A 84 13.70 -17.06 5.70
CA VAL A 84 13.53 -18.44 5.27
C VAL A 84 13.78 -18.58 3.78
N THR A 85 14.20 -19.75 3.35
CA THR A 85 14.35 -20.07 1.93
C THR A 85 13.29 -21.09 1.55
N VAL A 86 12.57 -20.82 0.47
CA VAL A 86 11.61 -21.76 -0.12
C VAL A 86 12.01 -22.09 -1.55
N ASN A 87 11.76 -23.33 -1.97
CA ASN A 87 11.95 -23.68 -3.38
C ASN A 87 10.89 -22.97 -4.21
N LYS A 88 11.32 -22.33 -5.29
CA LYS A 88 10.42 -21.72 -6.25
C LYS A 88 9.73 -22.86 -7.01
N SER A 89 8.40 -22.91 -6.93
CA SER A 89 7.62 -23.84 -7.74
C SER A 89 6.89 -23.04 -8.82
N ASP A 90 6.74 -23.63 -10.00
CA ASP A 90 6.04 -22.96 -11.11
C ASP A 90 4.53 -22.79 -10.85
N LYS A 91 3.98 -23.48 -9.85
CA LYS A 91 2.54 -23.50 -9.55
C LYS A 91 2.15 -22.48 -8.50
N ALA A 92 2.69 -22.61 -7.29
CA ALA A 92 2.31 -21.76 -6.18
C ALA A 92 3.32 -21.77 -5.03
N ILE A 93 3.37 -20.65 -4.31
CA ILE A 93 4.02 -20.53 -3.00
C ILE A 93 2.94 -20.09 -2.03
N THR A 94 2.48 -21.02 -1.20
CA THR A 94 1.37 -20.81 -0.27
C THR A 94 1.87 -20.37 1.10
N ALA A 95 1.01 -19.73 1.90
CA ALA A 95 1.27 -19.47 3.30
C ALA A 95 1.69 -20.74 4.07
N ASN A 96 1.09 -21.89 3.79
CA ASN A 96 1.44 -23.16 4.43
C ASN A 96 2.87 -23.61 4.10
N THR A 97 3.32 -23.43 2.85
CA THR A 97 4.70 -23.71 2.44
C THR A 97 5.69 -22.87 3.25
N ILE A 98 5.38 -21.58 3.43
CA ILE A 98 6.23 -20.62 4.15
C ILE A 98 6.22 -20.93 5.66
N LEU A 99 5.06 -21.24 6.24
CA LEU A 99 4.93 -21.59 7.66
C LEU A 99 5.70 -22.86 8.01
N LYS A 100 5.70 -23.89 7.15
CA LYS A 100 6.54 -25.08 7.35
C LYS A 100 8.04 -24.76 7.33
N ALA A 101 8.47 -23.87 6.42
CA ALA A 101 9.86 -23.43 6.38
C ALA A 101 10.24 -22.63 7.64
N LEU A 102 9.30 -21.89 8.22
CA LEU A 102 9.46 -21.20 9.51
C LEU A 102 9.56 -22.16 10.70
N GLU A 103 8.71 -23.19 10.74
CA GLU A 103 8.78 -24.24 11.78
C GLU A 103 10.15 -24.95 11.74
N ALA A 104 10.70 -25.20 10.56
CA ALA A 104 12.00 -25.83 10.39
C ALA A 104 13.19 -25.00 10.92
N VAL A 105 13.03 -23.68 11.04
CA VAL A 105 14.02 -22.78 11.67
C VAL A 105 13.67 -22.45 13.13
N ASN A 106 12.82 -23.26 13.76
CA ASN A 106 12.35 -23.11 15.15
C ASN A 106 11.65 -21.77 15.43
N PHE A 107 10.95 -21.21 14.44
CA PHE A 107 10.14 -20.02 14.68
C PHE A 107 8.84 -20.40 15.41
N GLU A 108 8.55 -19.73 16.54
CA GLU A 108 7.36 -20.02 17.33
C GLU A 108 6.08 -19.49 16.66
N LEU A 109 5.21 -20.43 16.26
CA LEU A 109 3.91 -20.14 15.64
C LEU A 109 2.71 -20.25 16.59
N LYS A 110 2.95 -20.41 17.90
CA LYS A 110 1.89 -20.57 18.89
C LYS A 110 1.03 -19.30 18.96
N GLY A 111 -0.30 -19.45 18.94
CA GLY A 111 -1.24 -18.33 18.99
C GLY A 111 -1.45 -17.59 17.66
N LEU A 112 -0.86 -18.08 16.56
CA LEU A 112 -1.06 -17.55 15.21
C LEU A 112 -2.04 -18.42 14.42
N GLU A 113 -3.11 -17.80 13.93
CA GLU A 113 -4.06 -18.38 12.99
C GLU A 113 -3.50 -18.32 11.57
N ARG A 114 -3.46 -19.46 10.89
CA ARG A 114 -2.93 -19.57 9.53
C ARG A 114 -3.87 -18.93 8.52
N LYS A 115 -3.33 -18.25 7.51
CA LYS A 115 -4.08 -17.74 6.35
C LYS A 115 -3.86 -18.63 5.12
N SER A 116 -4.77 -18.53 4.15
CA SER A 116 -4.72 -19.26 2.88
C SER A 116 -4.15 -18.43 1.72
N ASN A 117 -3.44 -17.34 2.02
CA ASN A 117 -2.90 -16.46 0.99
C ASN A 117 -1.74 -17.11 0.23
N HIS A 118 -1.52 -16.61 -0.98
CA HIS A 118 -0.46 -17.07 -1.88
C HIS A 118 0.55 -15.94 -2.10
N LEU A 119 1.84 -16.23 -1.98
CA LEU A 119 2.90 -15.32 -2.43
C LEU A 119 3.09 -15.42 -3.96
N LEU A 120 3.01 -16.65 -4.48
CA LEU A 120 2.99 -16.95 -5.92
C LEU A 120 1.74 -17.79 -6.21
N SER A 121 0.96 -17.38 -7.21
CA SER A 121 -0.17 -18.15 -7.77
C SER A 121 -0.30 -17.80 -9.24
N ASP A 122 -0.49 -18.81 -10.10
CA ASP A 122 -0.83 -18.61 -11.51
C ASP A 122 0.16 -17.69 -12.26
N GLY A 123 1.45 -17.83 -11.96
CA GLY A 123 2.53 -17.00 -12.53
C GLY A 123 2.63 -15.57 -11.96
N ILE A 124 1.75 -15.18 -11.05
CA ILE A 124 1.76 -13.86 -10.40
C ILE A 124 2.51 -13.95 -9.07
N LEU A 125 3.69 -13.34 -9.03
CA LEU A 125 4.50 -13.19 -7.82
C LEU A 125 4.17 -11.86 -7.14
N ARG A 126 3.67 -11.91 -5.91
CA ARG A 126 3.31 -10.73 -5.10
C ARG A 126 4.52 -10.26 -4.29
N ASN A 127 4.64 -8.95 -4.10
CA ASN A 127 5.70 -8.36 -3.27
C ASN A 127 5.70 -8.89 -1.83
N ALA A 128 4.50 -9.11 -1.28
CA ALA A 128 4.30 -9.65 0.04
C ALA A 128 2.95 -10.37 0.16
N CYS A 129 2.80 -11.24 1.17
CA CYS A 129 1.52 -11.82 1.56
C CYS A 129 1.45 -12.08 3.06
N THR A 130 0.27 -11.89 3.65
CA THR A 130 0.02 -12.24 5.06
C THR A 130 -0.15 -13.74 5.18
N ILE A 131 0.71 -14.41 5.96
CA ILE A 131 0.71 -15.87 6.11
C ILE A 131 0.03 -16.36 7.39
N ALA A 132 -0.03 -15.52 8.42
CA ALA A 132 -0.74 -15.82 9.66
C ALA A 132 -1.15 -14.54 10.42
N THR A 133 -2.11 -14.64 11.34
CA THR A 133 -2.60 -13.53 12.16
C THR A 133 -2.83 -13.98 13.60
N SER A 134 -2.60 -13.12 14.58
CA SER A 134 -3.04 -13.31 15.97
C SER A 134 -4.08 -12.26 16.33
N GLU A 135 -4.44 -12.17 17.61
CA GLU A 135 -5.24 -11.07 18.14
C GLU A 135 -4.55 -9.70 17.97
N ASN A 136 -3.23 -9.62 18.16
CA ASN A 136 -2.49 -8.35 18.25
C ASN A 136 -1.44 -8.14 17.15
N SER A 137 -1.17 -9.16 16.34
CA SER A 137 -0.12 -9.13 15.32
C SER A 137 -0.51 -9.91 14.06
N PHE A 138 0.36 -9.86 13.07
CA PHE A 138 0.26 -10.66 11.87
C PHE A 138 1.65 -10.92 11.29
N LEU A 139 1.80 -12.07 10.64
CA LEU A 139 3.01 -12.43 9.91
C LEU A 139 2.86 -12.09 8.45
N LEU A 140 3.77 -11.27 7.95
CA LEU A 140 3.93 -10.90 6.57
C LEU A 140 5.17 -11.61 6.00
N ALA A 141 5.02 -12.28 4.86
CA ALA A 141 6.14 -12.77 4.07
C ALA A 141 6.39 -11.79 2.92
N SER A 142 7.65 -11.45 2.67
CA SER A 142 8.07 -10.55 1.59
C SER A 142 9.31 -11.11 0.89
N ILE A 143 9.48 -10.77 -0.38
CA ILE A 143 10.60 -11.27 -1.18
C ILE A 143 11.86 -10.49 -0.84
N LYS A 144 12.92 -11.19 -0.48
CA LYS A 144 14.26 -10.63 -0.27
C LYS A 144 15.07 -10.70 -1.55
N SER A 145 15.19 -11.90 -2.10
CA SER A 145 15.95 -12.18 -3.31
C SER A 145 15.42 -13.43 -3.99
N GLU A 146 15.69 -13.51 -5.28
CA GLU A 146 15.28 -14.61 -6.13
C GLU A 146 16.51 -15.15 -6.86
N ASN A 147 16.73 -16.45 -6.74
CA ASN A 147 17.66 -17.24 -7.55
C ASN A 147 16.82 -18.26 -8.35
N ASN A 148 17.36 -18.78 -9.46
CA ASN A 148 16.60 -19.61 -10.44
C ASN A 148 15.60 -20.61 -9.81
N ASP A 149 16.00 -21.34 -8.77
CA ASP A 149 15.17 -22.37 -8.14
C ASP A 149 14.73 -22.05 -6.69
N LYS A 150 15.16 -20.92 -6.13
CA LYS A 150 14.98 -20.60 -4.71
C LYS A 150 14.60 -19.15 -4.48
N LEU A 151 13.63 -18.95 -3.60
CA LEU A 151 13.23 -17.63 -3.10
C LEU A 151 13.64 -17.49 -1.65
N GLU A 152 14.43 -16.47 -1.37
CA GLU A 152 14.67 -16.02 0.00
C GLU A 152 13.58 -15.05 0.39
N LEU A 153 12.96 -15.30 1.54
CA LEU A 153 11.85 -14.54 2.05
C LEU A 153 12.22 -13.92 3.39
N TYR A 154 11.94 -12.63 3.55
CA TYR A 154 11.85 -12.01 4.86
C TYR A 154 10.46 -12.22 5.44
N ILE A 155 10.43 -12.65 6.69
CA ILE A 155 9.22 -12.82 7.48
C ILE A 155 9.23 -11.76 8.57
N TYR A 156 8.18 -10.94 8.61
CA TYR A 156 7.99 -9.89 9.61
C TYR A 156 6.73 -10.18 10.40
N GLU A 157 6.86 -10.27 11.73
CA GLU A 157 5.71 -10.14 12.60
C GLU A 157 5.50 -8.66 12.89
N GLN A 158 4.37 -8.12 12.43
CA GLN A 158 3.99 -6.73 12.59
C GLN A 158 2.83 -6.62 13.58
N SER A 159 2.85 -5.59 14.44
CA SER A 159 1.69 -5.28 15.30
C SER A 159 0.50 -4.86 14.45
N LYS A 160 -0.73 -5.21 14.85
CA LYS A 160 -1.95 -4.77 14.14
C LYS A 160 -2.18 -3.27 14.14
N LYS A 161 -1.65 -2.55 15.13
CA LYS A 161 -1.88 -1.12 15.28
C LYS A 161 -0.86 -0.35 14.42
N PRO A 162 -1.30 0.33 13.35
CA PRO A 162 -0.38 1.12 12.54
C PRO A 162 0.06 2.37 13.29
N TYR A 163 1.26 2.87 12.97
CA TYR A 163 1.72 4.19 13.40
C TYR A 163 1.61 5.26 12.31
N ALA A 164 1.41 4.84 11.05
CA ALA A 164 1.13 5.73 9.92
C ALA A 164 0.22 5.03 8.89
N ILE A 165 -0.56 5.82 8.17
CA ILE A 165 -1.52 5.36 7.16
C ILE A 165 -1.38 6.28 5.95
N PHE A 166 -1.38 5.69 4.76
CA PHE A 166 -1.34 6.40 3.47
C PHE A 166 -2.56 5.98 2.68
N GLU A 167 -3.44 6.94 2.45
CA GLU A 167 -4.64 6.77 1.64
C GLU A 167 -4.41 7.42 0.28
N CYS A 168 -4.56 6.63 -0.79
CA CYS A 168 -4.32 7.07 -2.16
C CYS A 168 -5.63 7.36 -2.91
N LYS A 169 -6.77 7.42 -2.19
CA LYS A 169 -8.09 7.63 -2.79
C LYS A 169 -8.27 9.03 -3.39
N ARG A 170 -9.17 9.04 -4.37
CA ARG A 170 -9.35 9.99 -5.47
C ARG A 170 -9.32 11.48 -5.10
N VAL A 171 -8.61 12.24 -5.91
CA VAL A 171 -8.83 13.67 -6.14
C VAL A 171 -9.48 13.86 -7.51
N GLY A 172 -10.67 14.47 -7.54
CA GLY A 172 -11.37 14.85 -8.77
C GLY A 172 -12.71 15.50 -8.43
N VAL A 173 -13.02 16.61 -9.10
CA VAL A 173 -14.31 17.32 -8.93
C VAL A 173 -15.43 16.52 -9.60
N GLU A 174 -16.41 16.07 -8.82
CA GLU A 174 -17.65 15.46 -9.33
C GLU A 174 -18.66 16.57 -9.60
N GLU A 175 -18.93 16.86 -10.87
CA GLU A 175 -19.96 17.81 -11.29
C GLU A 175 -21.32 17.10 -11.37
N CYS A 176 -22.37 17.75 -10.84
CA CYS A 176 -23.78 17.35 -10.94
C CYS A 176 -24.23 16.07 -10.20
N MET A 177 -24.01 15.99 -8.88
CA MET A 177 -24.76 15.05 -8.01
C MET A 177 -25.76 15.77 -7.10
N SER A 178 -26.98 15.24 -7.03
CA SER A 178 -28.13 15.74 -6.23
C SER A 178 -28.15 15.24 -4.78
N LYS A 179 -27.14 14.46 -4.36
CA LYS A 179 -26.92 14.09 -2.96
C LYS A 179 -25.67 14.80 -2.47
N GLY A 180 -25.77 15.42 -1.30
CA GLY A 180 -24.69 16.19 -0.69
C GLY A 180 -23.38 15.40 -0.56
N PRO A 181 -22.25 16.08 -0.34
CA PRO A 181 -20.96 15.45 -0.55
C PRO A 181 -20.72 14.33 0.48
N GLN A 182 -19.96 13.31 0.09
CA GLN A 182 -19.13 12.53 1.03
C GLN A 182 -18.06 13.48 1.62
N THR A 183 -18.51 14.46 2.42
CA THR A 183 -17.91 15.81 2.49
C THR A 183 -16.67 15.89 3.36
N ILE A 184 -16.52 15.00 4.33
CA ILE A 184 -15.32 14.94 5.18
C ILE A 184 -14.11 14.41 4.41
N GLU A 185 -14.31 13.39 3.57
CA GLU A 185 -13.24 12.77 2.77
C GLU A 185 -12.67 13.74 1.74
N LYS A 186 -13.55 14.38 0.95
CA LYS A 186 -13.11 15.30 -0.12
C LYS A 186 -12.48 16.59 0.41
N ALA A 187 -12.97 17.13 1.54
CA ALA A 187 -12.40 18.34 2.15
C ALA A 187 -11.04 18.07 2.83
N LYS A 188 -10.86 16.91 3.47
CA LYS A 188 -9.56 16.48 4.03
C LYS A 188 -8.54 16.21 2.92
N GLN A 189 -8.94 15.57 1.83
CA GLN A 189 -8.06 15.22 0.72
C GLN A 189 -7.59 16.45 -0.08
N GLY A 190 -8.46 17.44 -0.34
CA GLY A 190 -8.09 18.68 -1.01
C GLY A 190 -7.14 19.58 -0.19
N ALA A 191 -7.34 19.66 1.12
CA ALA A 191 -6.45 20.42 2.02
C ALA A 191 -5.10 19.71 2.26
N TYR A 192 -5.09 18.38 2.26
CA TYR A 192 -3.87 17.57 2.45
C TYR A 192 -3.00 17.59 1.20
N VAL A 193 -3.53 17.30 0.01
CA VAL A 193 -2.74 17.28 -1.24
C VAL A 193 -2.13 18.64 -1.55
N ALA A 194 -2.87 19.74 -1.34
CA ALA A 194 -2.38 21.10 -1.57
C ALA A 194 -1.27 21.55 -0.60
N ARG A 195 -1.23 21.01 0.63
CA ARG A 195 -0.18 21.30 1.62
C ARG A 195 1.03 20.36 1.47
N THR A 196 0.80 19.13 1.00
CA THR A 196 1.75 18.00 1.07
C THR A 196 2.59 17.85 -0.20
N ALA A 197 2.08 18.21 -1.38
CA ALA A 197 2.82 18.10 -2.66
C ALA A 197 4.07 19.01 -2.78
N SER A 198 4.33 19.88 -1.80
CA SER A 198 5.51 20.77 -1.79
C SER A 198 6.11 20.98 -0.39
N SER A 199 5.92 20.04 0.55
CA SER A 199 6.46 20.20 1.91
C SER A 199 7.09 18.95 2.50
N LEU A 200 8.10 19.19 3.34
CA LEU A 200 8.78 18.23 4.21
C LEU A 200 7.73 17.50 5.07
N GLN A 201 7.54 16.20 4.84
CA GLN A 201 6.60 15.41 5.62
C GLN A 201 7.23 14.93 6.91
N LYS A 202 6.53 15.18 8.00
CA LYS A 202 6.91 14.75 9.35
C LYS A 202 6.32 13.37 9.61
N ILE A 203 7.13 12.33 9.51
CA ILE A 203 6.69 10.95 9.78
C ILE A 203 7.23 10.52 11.14
N ARG A 204 6.36 9.96 11.97
CA ARG A 204 6.77 9.34 13.24
C ARG A 204 7.13 7.89 12.97
N THR A 205 8.33 7.50 13.36
CA THR A 205 8.84 6.13 13.24
C THR A 205 8.26 5.24 14.33
N GLU A 206 8.43 3.92 14.19
CA GLU A 206 8.04 2.92 15.20
C GLU A 206 8.68 3.19 16.58
N LYS A 207 9.85 3.83 16.63
CA LYS A 207 10.55 4.20 17.88
C LYS A 207 10.07 5.52 18.48
N GLY A 208 9.01 6.11 17.93
CA GLY A 208 8.48 7.41 18.35
C GLY A 208 9.31 8.62 17.90
N ARG A 209 10.46 8.40 17.24
CA ARG A 209 11.30 9.45 16.65
C ARG A 209 10.59 10.05 15.45
N THR A 210 10.76 11.35 15.27
CA THR A 210 10.32 12.04 14.06
C THR A 210 11.41 12.02 13.01
N GLU A 211 11.06 11.63 11.78
CA GLU A 211 11.88 11.80 10.58
C GLU A 211 11.17 12.72 9.58
N TRP A 212 11.99 13.33 8.73
CA TRP A 212 11.56 14.33 7.75
C TRP A 212 11.85 13.81 6.35
N HIS A 213 10.82 13.62 5.55
CA HIS A 213 10.92 13.04 4.20
C HIS A 213 10.38 14.03 3.17
N TYR A 214 11.13 14.28 2.09
CA TYR A 214 10.71 15.14 0.98
C TYR A 214 9.85 14.37 -0.02
N LEU A 215 8.73 14.98 -0.43
CA LEU A 215 7.85 14.47 -1.49
C LEU A 215 8.09 15.13 -2.87
N GLN A 216 9.03 16.08 -2.96
CA GLN A 216 9.10 17.03 -4.08
C GLN A 216 9.78 16.47 -5.35
N GLU A 217 10.74 15.53 -5.24
CA GLU A 217 11.57 15.16 -6.40
C GLU A 217 10.91 14.23 -7.43
N GLN A 218 9.87 13.46 -7.06
CA GLN A 218 9.29 12.47 -8.01
C GLN A 218 8.08 12.98 -8.81
N TRP A 219 7.32 13.94 -8.31
CA TRP A 219 6.24 14.56 -9.11
C TRP A 219 6.79 15.35 -10.30
N GLN A 220 7.97 15.94 -10.16
CA GLN A 220 8.63 16.69 -11.22
C GLN A 220 9.15 15.77 -12.34
N LEU A 221 9.62 14.57 -11.99
CA LEU A 221 9.99 13.52 -12.95
C LEU A 221 8.78 12.92 -13.66
N CYS A 222 7.65 12.70 -12.97
CA CYS A 222 6.42 12.27 -13.63
C CYS A 222 5.85 13.35 -14.57
N TYR A 223 5.95 14.63 -14.22
CA TYR A 223 5.53 15.72 -15.11
C TYR A 223 6.41 15.81 -16.36
N GLN A 224 7.73 15.60 -16.22
CA GLN A 224 8.67 15.56 -17.36
C GLN A 224 8.56 14.28 -18.21
N ALA A 225 7.94 13.21 -17.70
CA ALA A 225 7.72 11.99 -18.47
C ALA A 225 6.38 11.98 -19.23
N VAL A 226 5.47 12.91 -18.90
CA VAL A 226 4.11 13.00 -19.47
C VAL A 226 3.93 14.28 -20.32
N CYS A 227 4.84 15.25 -20.25
CA CYS A 227 4.92 16.42 -21.11
C CYS A 227 6.13 16.32 -22.05
#